data_AF-A0A969PWV7-F1
#
_entry.id   AF-A0A969PWV7-F1
#
_cell.length_a   1.000
_cell.length_b   1.000
_cell.length_c   1.000
_cell.angle_alpha   90.00
_cell.angle_beta   90.00
_cell.angle_gamma   90.00
#
_symmetry.space_group_name_H-M   'P 1'
#
loop_
_entity.id
_entity.type
_entity.pdbx_description
1 polymer ?
#
loop_
_entity_poly.entity_id
_entity_poly.type
_entity_poly.pdbx_seq_one_letter_code
_entity_poly.pdbx_strand_id
1 'polypeptide(L)' 'MSDKEKLQVTMPATLKKELERMANETGISQNHLSVLALHSLTKNYKEKGSFIFADLLNPEHRN' A
#
# COMPACT_ATOMS: atom_id res chain seq x y z
N MET A 1 -10.68 -20.52 -12.70
CA MET A 1 -11.31 -19.70 -11.64
C MET A 1 -10.19 -18.95 -10.95
N SER A 2 -10.26 -17.63 -10.79
CA SER A 2 -9.22 -16.92 -10.03
C SER A 2 -9.53 -17.12 -8.56
N ASP A 3 -8.74 -17.95 -7.89
CA ASP A 3 -8.86 -18.14 -6.45
C ASP A 3 -8.52 -16.82 -5.76
N LYS A 4 -9.55 -16.19 -5.18
CA LYS A 4 -9.40 -14.94 -4.44
C LYS A 4 -8.97 -15.26 -3.02
N GLU A 5 -7.71 -15.03 -2.71
CA GLU A 5 -7.19 -15.10 -1.35
C GLU A 5 -7.40 -13.76 -0.61
N LYS A 6 -7.70 -13.84 0.69
CA LYS A 6 -7.91 -12.65 1.53
C LYS A 6 -6.61 -12.31 2.26
N LEU A 7 -6.15 -11.07 2.09
CA LEU A 7 -5.07 -10.51 2.91
C LEU A 7 -5.68 -9.77 4.11
N GLN A 8 -5.40 -10.23 5.33
CA GLN A 8 -5.76 -9.50 6.55
C GLN A 8 -4.61 -8.55 6.90
N VAL A 9 -4.89 -7.24 6.88
CA VAL A 9 -3.88 -6.20 7.13
C VAL A 9 -4.22 -5.48 8.43
N THR A 10 -3.25 -5.44 9.36
CA THR A 10 -3.27 -4.53 10.50
C THR A 10 -2.41 -3.32 10.16
N MET A 11 -2.91 -2.11 10.42
CA MET A 11 -2.19 -0.87 10.10
C MET A 11 -2.39 0.19 11.19
N PRO A 12 -1.44 1.15 11.32
CA PRO A 12 -1.62 2.30 12.21
C PRO A 12 -2.86 3.12 11.86
N ALA A 13 -3.51 3.70 12.87
CA ALA A 13 -4.72 4.51 12.69
C ALA A 13 -4.49 5.73 11.77
N THR A 14 -3.30 6.31 11.79
CA THR A 14 -2.90 7.41 10.91
C THR A 14 -2.90 7.00 9.44
N LEU A 15 -2.26 5.86 9.11
CA LEU A 15 -2.26 5.31 7.76
C LEU A 15 -3.68 4.96 7.28
N LYS A 16 -4.52 4.44 8.18
CA LYS A 16 -5.93 4.15 7.89
C LYS A 16 -6.71 5.41 7.51
N LYS A 17 -6.53 6.51 8.26
CA LYS A 17 -7.17 7.80 7.97
C LYS A 17 -6.73 8.39 6.63
N GLU A 18 -5.44 8.27 6.29
CA GLU A 18 -4.96 8.71 4.98
C GLU A 18 -5.57 7.88 3.84
N LEU A 19 -5.67 6.56 4.01
CA LEU A 19 -6.32 5.70 3.03
C LEU A 19 -7.82 6.02 2.87
N GLU A 20 -8.51 6.35 3.97
CA GLU A 20 -9.88 6.86 3.95
C GLU A 20 -10.01 8.18 3.18
N ARG A 21 -9.11 9.14 3.43
CA ARG A 21 -9.07 10.41 2.70
C ARG A 21 -8.88 10.19 1.20
N MET A 22 -7.91 9.36 0.81
CA MET A 22 -7.65 9.02 -0.60
C MET A 22 -8.87 8.37 -1.27
N ALA A 23 -9.58 7.49 -0.55
CA ALA A 23 -10.79 6.87 -1.07
C ALA A 23 -11.90 7.90 -1.34
N ASN A 24 -12.08 8.86 -0.44
CA ASN A 24 -13.05 9.94 -0.62
C ASN A 24 -12.69 10.86 -1.79
N GLU A 25 -11.41 11.23 -1.93
CA GLU A 25 -10.94 12.12 -3.00
C GLU A 25 -11.03 11.49 -4.39
N THR A 26 -10.79 10.19 -4.50
CA THR A 26 -10.76 9.49 -5.79
C THR A 26 -12.08 8.83 -6.17
N GLY A 27 -13.01 8.66 -5.21
CA GLY A 27 -14.22 7.86 -5.38
C GLY A 27 -13.96 6.35 -5.48
N ILE A 28 -12.73 5.89 -5.21
CA ILE A 28 -12.34 4.49 -5.25
C ILE A 28 -12.38 3.91 -3.83
N SER A 29 -12.94 2.72 -3.64
CA SER A 29 -12.96 2.09 -2.32
C SER A 29 -11.54 1.82 -1.80
N GLN A 30 -11.35 1.91 -0.48
CA GLN A 30 -10.06 1.65 0.17
C GLN A 30 -9.50 0.27 -0.18
N ASN A 31 -10.36 -0.75 -0.29
CA ASN A 31 -9.96 -2.10 -0.70
C ASN A 31 -9.37 -2.09 -2.12
N HIS A 32 -10.04 -1.41 -3.06
CA HIS A 32 -9.55 -1.33 -4.44
C HIS A 32 -8.26 -0.49 -4.53
N LEU A 33 -8.16 0.63 -3.81
CA LEU A 33 -6.90 1.39 -3.69
C LEU A 33 -5.76 0.52 -3.16
N SER A 34 -6.03 -0.30 -2.14
CA SER A 34 -5.03 -1.22 -1.58
C SER A 34 -4.58 -2.25 -2.61
N VAL A 35 -5.50 -2.82 -3.39
CA VAL A 35 -5.15 -3.77 -4.47
C VAL A 35 -4.32 -3.09 -5.56
N LEU A 36 -4.66 -1.86 -5.98
CA LEU A 36 -3.86 -1.09 -6.95
C LEU A 36 -2.45 -0.80 -6.42
N ALA A 37 -2.35 -0.40 -5.15
CA ALA A 37 -1.07 -0.18 -4.50
C ALA A 37 -0.23 -1.47 -4.44
N LEU A 38 -0.83 -2.63 -4.15
CA LEU A 38 -0.15 -3.93 -4.16
C LEU A 38 0.30 -4.35 -5.57
N HIS A 39 -0.47 -4.06 -6.62
CA HIS A 39 -0.03 -4.27 -8.01
C HIS A 39 1.18 -3.40 -8.34
N SER A 40 1.14 -2.12 -7.98
CA SER A 40 2.29 -1.22 -8.14
C SER A 40 3.51 -1.72 -7.36
N LEU A 41 3.32 -2.12 -6.09
CA LEU A 41 4.37 -2.67 -5.24
C LEU A 41 5.05 -3.87 -5.88
N THR A 42 4.27 -4.87 -6.31
CA THR A 42 4.82 -6.10 -6.91
C THR A 42 5.53 -5.83 -8.24
N LYS A 43 5.02 -4.91 -9.06
CA LYS A 43 5.70 -4.50 -10.29
C LYS A 43 7.03 -3.81 -9.99
N ASN A 44 7.03 -2.82 -9.10
CA ASN A 44 8.24 -2.08 -8.74
C ASN A 44 9.29 -2.97 -8.07
N TYR A 45 8.86 -3.92 -7.23
CA TYR A 45 9.77 -4.88 -6.59
C TYR A 45 10.45 -5.80 -7.62
N LYS A 46 9.73 -6.25 -8.66
CA LYS A 46 10.35 -7.05 -9.74
C LYS A 46 11.43 -6.30 -10.49
N GLU A 47 11.25 -4.99 -10.69
CA GLU A 47 12.19 -4.16 -11.44
C GLU A 47 13.37 -3.66 -10.59
N LYS A 48 13.14 -3.32 -9.31
CA LYS A 48 14.10 -2.60 -8.47
C LYS A 48 14.53 -3.35 -7.20
N GLY A 49 13.93 -4.52 -6.93
CA GLY A 49 14.16 -5.29 -5.72
C GLY A 49 13.72 -4.53 -4.44
N SER A 50 14.39 -4.83 -3.33
CA SER A 50 14.11 -4.24 -2.02
C SER A 50 14.40 -2.74 -1.92
N PHE A 51 15.06 -2.14 -2.92
CA PHE A 51 15.40 -0.72 -2.94
C PHE A 51 14.17 0.20 -2.84
N ILE A 52 12.99 -0.29 -3.24
CA ILE A 52 11.71 0.45 -3.11
C ILE A 52 11.32 0.77 -1.67
N PHE A 53 11.95 0.12 -0.69
CA PHE A 53 11.73 0.34 0.74
C PHE A 53 12.83 1.18 1.40
N ALA A 54 13.85 1.65 0.65
CA ALA A 54 15.02 2.31 1.23
C ALA A 54 14.62 3.50 2.12
N ASP A 55 13.72 4.37 1.65
CA ASP A 55 13.25 5.54 2.42
C ASP A 55 12.39 5.16 3.63
N LEU A 56 11.65 4.05 3.55
CA LEU A 56 10.81 3.54 4.65
C LEU A 56 11.64 2.85 5.74
N LEU A 57 12.80 2.32 5.37
CA LEU A 57 13.75 1.67 6.26
C LEU A 57 14.78 2.66 6.80
N ASN A 58 14.91 3.84 6.18
CA ASN A 58 15.84 4.87 6.62
C ASN A 58 15.34 5.48 7.95
N PRO A 59 16.10 5.33 9.06
CA PRO A 59 15.71 5.84 10.37
C PRO A 59 15.54 7.36 10.39
N GLU A 60 16.24 8.09 9.51
CA GLU A 60 16.22 9.55 9.40
C GLU A 60 14.85 10.10 8.93
N HIS A 61 14.00 9.28 8.32
CA HIS A 61 12.68 9.65 7.81
C HIS A 61 11.53 9.27 8.75
N ARG A 62 11.82 8.81 9.98
CA ARG A 62 10.82 8.48 11.02
C ARG A 62 10.41 9.66 11.91
N ASN A 63 10.67 10.90 11.50
CA ASN A 63 10.32 12.11 12.24
C ASN A 63 8.88 12.56 11.99
#